data_AF-A0A9D6HC50-F1
#
_entry.id   AF-A0A9D6HC50-F1
#
_cell.length_a   1.000
_cell.length_b   1.000
_cell.length_c   1.000
_cell.angle_alpha   90.00
_cell.angle_beta   90.00
_cell.angle_gamma   90.00
#
_symmetry.space_group_name_H-M   'P 1'
#
loop_
_entity.id
_entity.type
_entity.pdbx_description
1 polymer ?
#
loop_
_entity_poly.entity_id
_entity_poly.type
_entity_poly.pdbx_seq_one_letter_code
_entity_poly.pdbx_strand_id
1 'polypeptide(L)'
;MQFKETRTAAQKYWHVIHQRSIQKREATRPERLKRFKAGQSRYIPDHPHIDVLKAPELLSLDTNGISNTLTFLTELRKLVFIDRAKHIRLDLSACKEIDIAAALTLTAEIERCLAKAPVRIQGNCPHPDAGDAFLTLRDLGYFSYLGTKKIPEWKKEVIPAVEVLRIVSSTHGDGEALAKAGQKLILGNEQQQNLFSRYVYRVLTEAATNSVRHAYLEGHDHSMPWIDGKWWMTGFRDTVNKRVVMVFYDLGLGIPQTLPIRWENFWKDLLNITPNDAEVIKLAMEVRRSRTDIGGYGLNDMKNVVQEHCKGGVLQILSGKGCYQYSKSAEGEFEETSSLPGHIEGTLIIWYLDNFEGMEHEHKRDKRR
;
A
#
# COMPACT_ATOMS: atom_id res chain seq x y z
N MET A 1 18.90 18.52 7.68
CA MET A 1 17.62 19.15 7.28
C MET A 1 16.53 18.42 8.04
N GLN A 2 15.93 19.05 9.06
CA GLN A 2 14.95 18.40 9.94
C GLN A 2 13.66 18.12 9.18
N PHE A 3 13.39 16.85 8.88
CA PHE A 3 12.07 16.40 8.44
C PHE A 3 11.06 16.74 9.55
N LYS A 4 10.05 17.55 9.24
CA LYS A 4 8.92 17.75 10.15
C LYS A 4 8.22 16.39 10.31
N GLU A 5 7.96 16.01 11.57
CA GLU A 5 7.22 14.82 11.96
C GLU A 5 5.79 14.89 11.38
N THR A 6 5.56 14.28 10.23
CA THR A 6 4.22 14.21 9.66
C THR A 6 3.99 12.86 9.00
N ARG A 7 3.16 12.03 9.67
CA ARG A 7 2.34 11.02 9.00
C ARG A 7 1.70 11.64 7.75
N THR A 8 1.67 10.93 6.62
CA THR A 8 0.96 11.41 5.42
C THR A 8 -0.53 11.61 5.73
N ALA A 9 -1.22 12.44 4.96
CA ALA A 9 -2.64 12.73 5.18
C ALA A 9 -3.50 11.44 5.22
N ALA A 10 -3.20 10.46 4.35
CA ALA A 10 -3.83 9.14 4.34
C ALA A 10 -3.66 8.38 5.67
N GLN A 11 -2.43 8.37 6.20
CA GLN A 11 -2.06 7.62 7.40
C GLN A 11 -2.61 8.26 8.68
N LYS A 12 -2.54 9.61 8.80
CA LYS A 12 -3.21 10.35 9.88
C LYS A 12 -4.69 10.03 9.92
N TYR A 13 -5.30 9.97 8.75
CA TYR A 13 -6.73 9.78 8.62
C TYR A 13 -7.18 8.36 9.01
N TRP A 14 -6.47 7.34 8.54
CA TRP A 14 -6.71 5.94 8.93
C TRP A 14 -6.57 5.74 10.44
N HIS A 15 -5.53 6.32 11.04
CA HIS A 15 -5.33 6.25 12.48
C HIS A 15 -6.47 6.93 13.25
N VAL A 16 -6.99 8.07 12.78
CA VAL A 16 -8.15 8.74 13.39
C VAL A 16 -9.41 7.87 13.35
N ILE A 17 -9.64 7.15 12.25
CA ILE A 17 -10.76 6.20 12.12
C ILE A 17 -10.64 5.11 13.20
N HIS A 18 -9.46 4.52 13.40
CA HIS A 18 -9.27 3.48 14.40
C HIS A 18 -9.17 3.99 15.85
N GLN A 19 -8.61 5.18 16.10
CA GLN A 19 -8.52 5.79 17.43
C GLN A 19 -9.91 6.08 18.03
N ARG A 20 -10.88 6.53 17.22
CA ARG A 20 -12.27 6.68 17.68
C ARG A 20 -12.88 5.36 18.12
N SER A 21 -12.46 4.27 17.48
CA SER A 21 -12.84 2.93 17.90
C SER A 21 -12.11 2.50 19.18
N ILE A 22 -10.84 2.87 19.36
CA ILE A 22 -10.02 2.51 20.54
C ILE A 22 -10.48 3.27 21.80
N GLN A 23 -10.73 4.58 21.71
CA GLN A 23 -11.14 5.41 22.85
C GLN A 23 -12.48 4.97 23.46
N LYS A 24 -13.44 4.53 22.64
CA LYS A 24 -14.72 3.98 23.14
C LYS A 24 -14.56 2.61 23.82
N ARG A 25 -13.42 1.92 23.66
CA ARG A 25 -13.19 0.56 24.16
C ARG A 25 -12.55 0.50 25.56
N GLU A 26 -11.94 1.60 26.03
CA GLU A 26 -11.28 1.63 27.35
C GLU A 26 -12.24 1.26 28.50
N ALA A 27 -13.55 1.49 28.33
CA ALA A 27 -14.59 1.14 29.29
C ALA A 27 -14.82 -0.38 29.50
N THR A 28 -14.34 -1.26 28.59
CA THR A 28 -14.62 -2.72 28.65
C THR A 28 -13.37 -3.61 28.65
N ARG A 29 -12.19 -3.00 28.85
CA ARG A 29 -10.86 -3.62 28.78
C ARG A 29 -10.66 -4.87 29.67
N PRO A 30 -11.15 -4.94 30.93
CA PRO A 30 -10.86 -6.07 31.83
C PRO A 30 -11.48 -7.40 31.39
N GLU A 31 -12.70 -7.39 30.84
CA GLU A 31 -13.41 -8.61 30.41
C GLU A 31 -12.82 -9.22 29.14
N ARG A 32 -12.24 -8.38 28.26
CA ARG A 32 -11.68 -8.80 26.97
C ARG A 32 -10.31 -9.45 27.09
N LEU A 33 -9.47 -8.96 27.99
CA LEU A 33 -8.17 -9.56 28.34
C LEU A 33 -8.30 -11.03 28.79
N LYS A 34 -9.42 -11.39 29.45
CA LYS A 34 -9.71 -12.78 29.85
C LYS A 34 -10.05 -13.69 28.65
N ARG A 35 -10.75 -13.17 27.64
CA ARG A 35 -11.14 -13.93 26.43
C ARG A 35 -10.00 -14.13 25.44
N PHE A 36 -9.12 -13.14 25.27
CA PHE A 36 -7.97 -13.25 24.34
C PHE A 36 -6.97 -14.32 24.78
N LYS A 37 -6.74 -14.47 26.09
CA LYS A 37 -5.89 -15.54 26.65
C LYS A 37 -6.44 -16.96 26.39
N ALA A 38 -7.74 -17.12 26.20
CA ALA A 38 -8.37 -18.42 25.93
C ALA A 38 -8.20 -18.90 24.47
N GLY A 39 -7.79 -18.02 23.55
CA GLY A 39 -7.63 -18.30 22.12
C GLY A 39 -6.21 -18.62 21.66
N GLN A 40 -5.21 -18.63 22.56
CA GLN A 40 -3.85 -18.99 22.16
C GLN A 40 -3.77 -20.48 21.82
N SER A 41 -3.48 -20.75 20.55
CA SER A 41 -3.19 -22.09 20.04
C SER A 41 -2.18 -22.79 20.93
N ARG A 42 -2.53 -24.01 21.40
CA ARG A 42 -1.59 -24.90 22.08
C ARG A 42 -0.40 -25.15 21.16
N TYR A 43 0.77 -24.80 21.67
CA TYR A 43 2.06 -25.21 21.15
C TYR A 43 2.09 -26.75 21.09
N ILE A 44 2.36 -27.29 19.91
CA ILE A 44 2.65 -28.70 19.70
C ILE A 44 4.16 -28.76 19.44
N PRO A 45 4.99 -29.17 20.43
CA PRO A 45 6.40 -29.39 20.19
C PRO A 45 6.56 -30.69 19.43
N ASP A 46 7.17 -30.60 18.24
CA ASP A 46 8.08 -31.59 17.66
C ASP A 46 8.48 -31.13 16.25
N HIS A 47 9.15 -29.97 16.11
CA HIS A 47 9.50 -29.45 14.78
C HIS A 47 10.79 -28.60 14.76
N PRO A 48 11.49 -28.57 13.61
CA PRO A 48 12.87 -28.07 13.38
C PRO A 48 13.11 -26.62 13.82
N HIS A 49 14.39 -26.21 13.87
CA HIS A 49 14.83 -24.83 14.14
C HIS A 49 13.90 -23.80 13.45
N ILE A 50 13.28 -22.93 14.26
CA ILE A 50 12.35 -21.89 13.79
C ILE A 50 13.02 -20.53 13.97
N ASP A 51 13.24 -19.83 12.86
CA ASP A 51 13.75 -18.46 12.87
C ASP A 51 12.62 -17.49 13.24
N VAL A 52 12.82 -16.70 14.29
CA VAL A 52 11.81 -15.75 14.78
C VAL A 52 12.17 -14.33 14.36
N LEU A 53 11.34 -13.73 13.50
CA LEU A 53 11.49 -12.35 13.06
C LEU A 53 10.50 -11.45 13.82
N LYS A 54 11.02 -10.59 14.70
CA LYS A 54 10.21 -9.70 15.54
C LYS A 54 9.89 -8.40 14.83
N ALA A 55 8.61 -8.03 14.77
CA ALA A 55 8.20 -6.75 14.23
C ALA A 55 8.45 -5.60 15.22
N PRO A 56 8.78 -4.39 14.70
CA PRO A 56 8.84 -3.18 15.52
C PRO A 56 7.45 -2.79 16.04
N GLU A 57 7.40 -1.86 16.99
CA GLU A 57 6.13 -1.34 17.52
C GLU A 57 5.31 -0.59 16.45
N LEU A 58 5.99 0.07 15.51
CA LEU A 58 5.40 0.81 14.40
C LEU A 58 5.92 0.25 13.07
N LEU A 59 5.00 -0.21 12.23
CA LEU A 59 5.25 -0.53 10.83
C LEU A 59 4.53 0.52 9.97
N SER A 60 5.27 1.50 9.47
CA SER A 60 4.74 2.55 8.60
C SER A 60 5.71 2.89 7.48
N LEU A 61 5.21 3.38 6.35
CA LEU A 61 6.03 3.94 5.26
C LEU A 61 6.02 5.48 5.27
N ASP A 62 5.66 6.08 6.41
CA ASP A 62 5.85 7.50 6.68
C ASP A 62 7.27 7.80 7.20
N THR A 63 7.56 9.08 7.41
CA THR A 63 8.87 9.52 7.91
C THR A 63 9.25 8.95 9.28
N ASN A 64 8.28 8.50 10.10
CA ASN A 64 8.52 7.98 11.45
C ASN A 64 8.79 6.47 11.46
N GLY A 65 8.17 5.72 10.55
CA GLY A 65 8.23 4.25 10.53
C GLY A 65 9.06 3.66 9.39
N ILE A 66 9.32 4.41 8.31
CA ILE A 66 9.84 3.82 7.06
C ILE A 66 11.16 3.07 7.22
N SER A 67 12.08 3.57 8.05
CA SER A 67 13.36 2.89 8.32
C SER A 67 13.15 1.52 8.97
N ASN A 68 12.30 1.45 10.00
CA ASN A 68 12.01 0.20 10.72
C ASN A 68 11.27 -0.79 9.82
N THR A 69 10.32 -0.30 9.00
CA THR A 69 9.57 -1.14 8.06
C THR A 69 10.48 -1.73 6.98
N LEU A 70 11.30 -0.91 6.33
CA LEU A 70 12.21 -1.40 5.28
C LEU A 70 13.27 -2.36 5.85
N THR A 71 13.74 -2.11 7.07
CA THR A 71 14.65 -3.03 7.78
C THR A 71 13.96 -4.37 8.04
N PHE A 72 12.75 -4.37 8.59
CA PHE A 72 11.99 -5.59 8.86
C PHE A 72 11.73 -6.42 7.58
N LEU A 73 11.36 -5.77 6.47
CA LEU A 73 11.17 -6.44 5.18
C LEU A 73 12.49 -6.99 4.62
N THR A 74 13.60 -6.26 4.80
CA THR A 74 14.94 -6.71 4.36
C THR A 74 15.37 -7.96 5.12
N GLU A 75 15.18 -7.99 6.44
CA GLU A 75 15.50 -9.17 7.25
C GLU A 75 14.62 -10.37 6.87
N LEU A 76 13.34 -10.17 6.57
CA LEU A 76 12.48 -11.24 6.04
C LEU A 76 13.06 -11.82 4.74
N ARG A 77 13.42 -10.94 3.79
CA ARG A 77 14.02 -11.37 2.52
C ARG A 77 15.33 -12.11 2.73
N LYS A 78 16.19 -11.62 3.61
CA LYS A 78 17.47 -12.25 3.95
C LYS A 78 17.26 -13.66 4.50
N LEU A 79 16.39 -13.82 5.50
CA LEU A 79 16.08 -15.13 6.08
C LEU A 79 15.61 -16.13 5.01
N VAL A 80 14.76 -15.70 4.09
CA VAL A 80 14.18 -16.58 3.06
C VAL A 80 15.15 -16.88 1.92
N PHE A 81 15.75 -15.86 1.32
CA PHE A 81 16.47 -15.97 0.06
C PHE A 81 17.99 -16.11 0.23
N ILE A 82 18.56 -15.64 1.33
CA ILE A 82 20.00 -15.72 1.60
C ILE A 82 20.26 -16.86 2.58
N ASP A 83 19.65 -16.82 3.75
CA ASP A 83 19.89 -17.79 4.82
C ASP A 83 19.14 -19.12 4.59
N ARG A 84 18.20 -19.13 3.63
CA ARG A 84 17.41 -20.30 3.21
C ARG A 84 16.66 -20.97 4.38
N ALA A 85 16.19 -20.15 5.33
CA ALA A 85 15.39 -20.59 6.45
C ALA A 85 14.19 -21.42 5.98
N LYS A 86 13.93 -22.54 6.67
CA LYS A 86 12.83 -23.45 6.32
C LYS A 86 11.53 -23.08 7.04
N HIS A 87 11.65 -22.53 8.25
CA HIS A 87 10.52 -22.22 9.11
C HIS A 87 10.75 -20.85 9.73
N ILE A 88 9.91 -19.88 9.37
CA ILE A 88 9.96 -18.53 9.91
C ILE A 88 8.68 -18.25 10.69
N ARG A 89 8.85 -17.69 11.89
CA ARG A 89 7.77 -17.11 12.67
C ARG A 89 7.87 -15.60 12.68
N LEU A 90 6.90 -14.93 12.06
CA LEU A 90 6.68 -13.50 12.21
C LEU A 90 6.03 -13.22 13.56
N ASP A 91 6.75 -12.51 14.42
CA ASP A 91 6.25 -12.10 15.73
C ASP A 91 5.79 -10.64 15.72
N LEU A 92 4.48 -10.46 15.57
CA LEU A 92 3.77 -9.19 15.58
C LEU A 92 3.26 -8.82 16.99
N SER A 93 3.63 -9.52 18.07
CA SER A 93 3.04 -9.26 19.39
C SER A 93 3.32 -7.87 19.94
N ALA A 94 4.46 -7.29 19.56
CA ALA A 94 4.86 -5.94 19.96
C ALA A 94 4.35 -4.84 19.02
N CYS A 95 3.85 -5.20 17.83
CA CYS A 95 3.37 -4.24 16.85
C CYS A 95 2.06 -3.60 17.33
N LYS A 96 2.11 -2.31 17.62
CA LYS A 96 0.96 -1.51 18.09
C LYS A 96 0.25 -0.87 16.92
N GLU A 97 1.02 -0.39 15.94
CA GLU A 97 0.51 0.32 14.78
C GLU A 97 1.08 -0.23 13.48
N ILE A 98 0.21 -0.41 12.50
CA ILE A 98 0.61 -0.66 11.11
C ILE A 98 -0.27 0.16 10.18
N ASP A 99 0.35 0.91 9.28
CA ASP A 99 -0.40 1.63 8.26
C ASP A 99 -0.78 0.71 7.08
N ILE A 100 -1.74 1.17 6.28
CA ILE A 100 -2.27 0.40 5.15
C ILE A 100 -1.21 0.08 4.08
N ALA A 101 -0.22 0.96 3.88
CA ALA A 101 0.82 0.76 2.88
C ALA A 101 1.84 -0.28 3.34
N ALA A 102 2.32 -0.18 4.58
CA ALA A 102 3.19 -1.16 5.22
C ALA A 102 2.51 -2.54 5.31
N ALA A 103 1.21 -2.59 5.62
CA ALA A 103 0.45 -3.83 5.63
C ALA A 103 0.36 -4.48 4.24
N LEU A 104 0.12 -3.69 3.18
CA LEU A 104 0.12 -4.18 1.80
C LEU A 104 1.51 -4.70 1.40
N THR A 105 2.56 -3.92 1.64
CA THR A 105 3.94 -4.29 1.31
C THR A 105 4.38 -5.55 2.03
N LEU A 106 4.08 -5.68 3.33
CA LEU A 106 4.35 -6.90 4.10
C LEU A 106 3.61 -8.11 3.53
N THR A 107 2.34 -7.94 3.15
CA THR A 107 1.54 -9.01 2.55
C THR A 107 2.13 -9.48 1.22
N ALA A 108 2.49 -8.53 0.35
CA ALA A 108 3.10 -8.82 -0.93
C ALA A 108 4.43 -9.58 -0.78
N GLU A 109 5.25 -9.16 0.19
CA GLU A 109 6.53 -9.82 0.46
C GLU A 109 6.39 -11.23 1.03
N ILE A 110 5.41 -11.45 1.92
CA ILE A 110 5.09 -12.81 2.40
C ILE A 110 4.65 -13.71 1.24
N GLU A 111 3.74 -13.23 0.38
CA GLU A 111 3.27 -14.01 -0.76
C GLU A 111 4.43 -14.33 -1.73
N ARG A 112 5.31 -13.37 -2.00
CA ARG A 112 6.52 -13.58 -2.81
C ARG A 112 7.45 -14.62 -2.21
N CYS A 113 7.72 -14.53 -0.91
CA CYS A 113 8.56 -15.51 -0.20
C CYS A 113 7.98 -16.92 -0.29
N LEU A 114 6.69 -17.08 -0.04
CA LEU A 114 6.01 -18.39 -0.12
C LEU A 114 5.95 -18.94 -1.55
N ALA A 115 5.84 -18.07 -2.56
CA ALA A 115 5.79 -18.49 -3.96
C ALA A 115 7.17 -18.83 -4.55
N LYS A 116 8.25 -18.26 -4.01
CA LYS A 116 9.59 -18.34 -4.62
C LYS A 116 10.62 -19.08 -3.77
N ALA A 117 10.25 -19.57 -2.60
CA ALA A 117 11.11 -20.39 -1.76
C ALA A 117 10.31 -21.51 -1.07
N PRO A 118 10.92 -22.69 -0.83
CA PRO A 118 10.32 -23.76 -0.03
C PRO A 118 10.43 -23.43 1.47
N VAL A 119 9.75 -22.36 1.89
CA VAL A 119 9.71 -21.85 3.27
C VAL A 119 8.30 -21.96 3.82
N ARG A 120 8.18 -22.24 5.10
CA ARG A 120 6.93 -22.09 5.85
C ARG A 120 7.01 -20.82 6.68
N ILE A 121 6.12 -19.88 6.39
CA ILE A 121 5.96 -18.65 7.18
C ILE A 121 4.69 -18.78 8.02
N GLN A 122 4.82 -18.56 9.31
CA GLN A 122 3.69 -18.46 10.24
C GLN A 122 3.78 -17.13 10.99
N GLY A 123 2.67 -16.64 11.51
CA GLY A 123 2.67 -15.44 12.34
C GLY A 123 1.65 -15.52 13.47
N ASN A 124 1.85 -14.68 14.49
CA ASN A 124 0.80 -14.35 15.45
C ASN A 124 0.04 -13.08 15.01
N CYS A 125 -0.98 -12.71 15.77
CA CYS A 125 -1.66 -11.43 15.62
C CYS A 125 -1.24 -10.48 16.74
N PRO A 126 -1.09 -9.17 16.48
CA PRO A 126 -1.01 -8.17 17.53
C PRO A 126 -2.18 -8.30 18.52
N HIS A 127 -1.98 -7.88 19.77
CA HIS A 127 -3.09 -7.84 20.71
C HIS A 127 -4.11 -6.77 20.24
N PRO A 128 -5.42 -7.07 20.16
CA PRO A 128 -6.43 -6.14 19.67
C PRO A 128 -6.54 -4.81 20.44
N ASP A 129 -6.10 -4.82 21.70
CA ASP A 129 -6.07 -3.65 22.58
C ASP A 129 -4.67 -2.98 22.69
N ALA A 130 -3.65 -3.47 21.97
CA ALA A 130 -2.31 -2.87 21.99
C ALA A 130 -2.19 -1.62 21.09
N GLY A 131 -3.10 -1.47 20.13
CA GLY A 131 -3.16 -0.35 19.19
C GLY A 131 -4.09 -0.68 18.01
N ASP A 132 -3.91 -0.01 16.87
CA ASP A 132 -4.74 -0.23 15.68
C ASP A 132 -4.24 -1.37 14.78
N ALA A 133 -3.03 -1.90 15.01
CA ALA A 133 -2.41 -2.86 14.10
C ALA A 133 -3.27 -4.11 13.82
N PHE A 134 -3.84 -4.70 14.87
CA PHE A 134 -4.74 -5.85 14.72
C PHE A 134 -5.95 -5.53 13.81
N LEU A 135 -6.56 -4.36 13.99
CA LEU A 135 -7.74 -3.96 13.23
C LEU A 135 -7.38 -3.74 11.77
N THR A 136 -6.28 -3.03 11.50
CA THR A 136 -5.76 -2.81 10.15
C THR A 136 -5.52 -4.15 9.46
N LEU A 137 -4.72 -5.05 10.04
CA LEU A 137 -4.41 -6.36 9.44
C LEU A 137 -5.68 -7.20 9.21
N ARG A 138 -6.61 -7.20 10.17
CA ARG A 138 -7.88 -7.91 10.03
C ARG A 138 -8.74 -7.34 8.90
N ASP A 139 -8.90 -6.02 8.84
CA ASP A 139 -9.79 -5.35 7.89
C ASP A 139 -9.26 -5.43 6.46
N LEU A 140 -7.93 -5.45 6.30
CA LEU A 140 -7.27 -5.67 5.01
C LEU A 140 -7.22 -7.15 4.60
N GLY A 141 -7.51 -8.09 5.51
CA GLY A 141 -7.51 -9.52 5.21
C GLY A 141 -6.14 -10.20 5.27
N TYR A 142 -5.12 -9.54 5.84
CA TYR A 142 -3.74 -10.04 5.96
C TYR A 142 -3.63 -11.51 6.40
N PHE A 143 -4.42 -11.92 7.39
CA PHE A 143 -4.32 -13.24 8.01
C PHE A 143 -4.61 -14.41 7.06
N SER A 144 -5.34 -14.20 5.95
CA SER A 144 -5.51 -15.25 4.94
C SER A 144 -4.21 -15.57 4.21
N TYR A 145 -3.34 -14.57 4.00
CA TYR A 145 -2.04 -14.73 3.35
C TYR A 145 -1.02 -15.46 4.24
N LEU A 146 -1.19 -15.40 5.57
CA LEU A 146 -0.41 -16.19 6.53
C LEU A 146 -0.94 -17.63 6.72
N GLY A 147 -2.06 -17.99 6.08
CA GLY A 147 -2.71 -19.28 6.31
C GLY A 147 -3.27 -19.44 7.73
N THR A 148 -3.53 -18.33 8.44
CA THR A 148 -4.02 -18.34 9.82
C THR A 148 -5.49 -18.76 9.85
N LYS A 149 -5.74 -20.02 10.23
CA LYS A 149 -7.10 -20.62 10.24
C LYS A 149 -8.01 -20.13 11.37
N LYS A 150 -7.44 -19.61 12.46
CA LYS A 150 -8.18 -19.13 13.64
C LYS A 150 -7.80 -17.69 13.93
N ILE A 151 -8.59 -16.76 13.41
CA ILE A 151 -8.51 -15.36 13.77
C ILE A 151 -9.45 -15.17 14.97
N PRO A 152 -9.00 -14.56 16.08
CA PRO A 152 -9.90 -14.25 17.19
C PRO A 152 -11.13 -13.49 16.68
N GLU A 153 -12.33 -14.03 16.95
CA GLU A 153 -13.56 -13.30 16.68
C GLU A 153 -13.56 -12.01 17.51
N TRP A 154 -13.57 -10.88 16.83
CA TRP A 154 -13.62 -9.57 17.47
C TRP A 154 -14.83 -8.82 16.95
N LYS A 155 -15.80 -8.53 17.83
CA LYS A 155 -16.98 -7.77 17.46
C LYS A 155 -16.54 -6.41 16.90
N LYS A 156 -16.77 -6.23 15.60
CA LYS A 156 -16.56 -4.97 14.90
C LYS A 156 -17.62 -3.99 15.41
N GLU A 157 -17.21 -2.93 16.10
CA GLU A 157 -17.99 -1.71 16.02
C GLU A 157 -17.76 -1.17 14.62
N VAL A 158 -18.75 -1.37 13.75
CA VAL A 158 -18.73 -0.85 12.39
C VAL A 158 -18.76 0.67 12.53
N ILE A 159 -17.72 1.36 12.05
CA ILE A 159 -17.86 2.77 11.73
C ILE A 159 -18.67 2.79 10.44
N PRO A 160 -19.97 3.17 10.46
CA PRO A 160 -20.88 2.91 9.34
C PRO A 160 -20.49 3.62 8.03
N ALA A 161 -19.57 4.59 8.11
CA ALA A 161 -19.17 5.45 7.00
C ALA A 161 -17.83 5.07 6.33
N VAL A 162 -17.12 4.04 6.81
CA VAL A 162 -15.82 3.64 6.26
C VAL A 162 -15.91 2.27 5.58
N GLU A 163 -15.77 2.28 4.27
CA GLU A 163 -15.71 1.10 3.42
C GLU A 163 -14.25 0.72 3.17
N VAL A 164 -13.86 -0.52 3.47
CA VAL A 164 -12.49 -1.01 3.30
C VAL A 164 -12.44 -2.01 2.17
N LEU A 165 -11.56 -1.78 1.20
CA LEU A 165 -11.18 -2.77 0.20
C LEU A 165 -10.11 -3.67 0.80
N ARG A 166 -10.48 -4.92 1.12
CA ARG A 166 -9.49 -5.96 1.46
C ARG A 166 -8.43 -6.06 0.37
N ILE A 167 -7.24 -6.52 0.75
CA ILE A 167 -6.16 -6.74 -0.21
C ILE A 167 -6.66 -7.65 -1.32
N VAL A 168 -6.56 -7.14 -2.55
CA VAL A 168 -6.79 -7.88 -3.78
C VAL A 168 -5.48 -7.98 -4.52
N SER A 169 -5.25 -9.10 -5.18
CA SER A 169 -4.08 -9.31 -6.01
C SER A 169 -4.42 -10.17 -7.21
N SER A 170 -3.71 -9.96 -8.31
CA SER A 170 -3.82 -10.79 -9.51
C SER A 170 -2.48 -10.84 -10.23
N THR A 171 -2.39 -11.71 -11.22
CA THR A 171 -1.26 -11.81 -12.17
C THR A 171 -1.74 -11.40 -13.55
N HIS A 172 -0.82 -11.06 -14.46
CA HIS A 172 -0.99 -11.03 -15.93
C HIS A 172 -2.40 -10.77 -16.50
N GLY A 173 -2.60 -9.62 -17.15
CA GLY A 173 -3.76 -9.38 -18.03
C GLY A 173 -5.06 -8.99 -17.32
N ASP A 174 -5.12 -9.02 -16.00
CA ASP A 174 -6.31 -8.64 -15.24
C ASP A 174 -6.29 -7.18 -14.75
N GLY A 175 -5.92 -6.26 -15.65
CA GLY A 175 -6.08 -4.82 -15.39
C GLY A 175 -7.54 -4.45 -15.14
N GLU A 176 -8.47 -5.25 -15.69
CA GLU A 176 -9.91 -5.14 -15.44
C GLU A 176 -10.27 -5.42 -13.97
N ALA A 177 -9.73 -6.46 -13.32
CA ALA A 177 -10.00 -6.68 -11.89
C ALA A 177 -9.40 -5.58 -11.01
N LEU A 178 -8.21 -5.07 -11.30
CA LEU A 178 -7.66 -3.92 -10.57
C LEU A 178 -8.59 -2.72 -10.69
N ALA A 179 -8.98 -2.40 -11.92
CA ALA A 179 -9.82 -1.25 -12.20
C ALA A 179 -11.23 -1.42 -11.62
N LYS A 180 -11.80 -2.63 -11.62
CA LYS A 180 -13.05 -2.97 -10.91
C LYS A 180 -12.90 -2.81 -9.40
N ALA A 181 -11.78 -3.25 -8.81
CA ALA A 181 -11.55 -3.14 -7.38
C ALA A 181 -11.42 -1.68 -6.94
N GLY A 182 -10.66 -0.87 -7.68
CA GLY A 182 -10.56 0.57 -7.43
C GLY A 182 -11.85 1.33 -7.72
N GLN A 183 -12.56 0.98 -8.79
CA GLN A 183 -13.88 1.55 -9.08
C GLN A 183 -14.87 1.23 -7.96
N LYS A 184 -14.90 -0.01 -7.46
CA LYS A 184 -15.72 -0.39 -6.30
C LYS A 184 -15.35 0.43 -5.07
N LEU A 185 -14.06 0.69 -4.84
CA LEU A 185 -13.65 1.53 -3.72
C LEU A 185 -14.13 2.98 -3.87
N ILE A 186 -14.18 3.52 -5.08
CA ILE A 186 -14.56 4.92 -5.34
C ILE A 186 -16.08 5.10 -5.39
N LEU A 187 -16.78 4.20 -6.07
CA LEU A 187 -18.22 4.24 -6.26
C LEU A 187 -19.01 3.58 -5.12
N GLY A 188 -18.38 2.71 -4.32
CA GLY A 188 -19.08 1.87 -3.37
C GLY A 188 -20.07 0.94 -4.09
N ASN A 189 -21.32 0.91 -3.62
CA ASN A 189 -22.40 0.12 -4.23
C ASN A 189 -23.18 0.88 -5.33
N GLU A 190 -22.77 2.08 -5.71
CA GLU A 190 -23.48 2.85 -6.74
C GLU A 190 -23.22 2.26 -8.14
N GLN A 191 -24.29 2.02 -8.90
CA GLN A 191 -24.22 1.49 -10.26
C GLN A 191 -23.88 2.54 -11.32
N GLN A 192 -23.92 3.84 -10.97
CA GLN A 192 -23.79 4.91 -11.95
C GLN A 192 -22.33 5.38 -12.05
N GLN A 193 -21.68 4.98 -13.13
CA GLN A 193 -20.35 5.48 -13.47
C GLN A 193 -20.43 6.97 -13.85
N ASN A 194 -19.97 7.85 -12.97
CA ASN A 194 -19.72 9.25 -13.34
C ASN A 194 -18.37 9.38 -14.09
N LEU A 195 -18.14 10.51 -14.75
CA LEU A 195 -16.90 10.77 -15.52
C LEU A 195 -15.65 10.53 -14.68
N PHE A 196 -15.66 10.98 -13.43
CA PHE A 196 -14.55 10.81 -12.48
C PHE A 196 -14.21 9.33 -12.24
N SER A 197 -15.21 8.48 -12.03
CA SER A 197 -14.98 7.04 -11.84
C SER A 197 -14.36 6.36 -13.07
N ARG A 198 -14.66 6.86 -14.28
CA ARG A 198 -14.04 6.39 -15.52
C ARG A 198 -12.60 6.87 -15.65
N TYR A 199 -12.30 8.10 -15.25
CA TYR A 199 -10.93 8.60 -15.18
C TYR A 199 -10.10 7.77 -14.22
N VAL A 200 -10.58 7.53 -13.01
CA VAL A 200 -9.83 6.70 -12.06
C VAL A 200 -9.71 5.26 -12.54
N TYR A 201 -10.77 4.67 -13.11
CA TYR A 201 -10.69 3.35 -13.73
C TYR A 201 -9.57 3.29 -14.78
N ARG A 202 -9.50 4.28 -15.68
CA ARG A 202 -8.46 4.37 -16.72
C ARG A 202 -7.07 4.46 -16.11
N VAL A 203 -6.91 5.33 -15.11
CA VAL A 203 -5.64 5.56 -14.42
C VAL A 203 -5.15 4.31 -13.69
N LEU A 204 -6.04 3.60 -13.01
CA LEU A 204 -5.69 2.34 -12.35
C LEU A 204 -5.38 1.24 -13.37
N THR A 205 -6.13 1.15 -14.47
CA THR A 205 -5.85 0.19 -15.55
C THR A 205 -4.45 0.40 -16.13
N GLU A 206 -4.05 1.66 -16.32
CA GLU A 206 -2.71 2.02 -16.79
C GLU A 206 -1.63 1.66 -15.77
N ALA A 207 -1.88 1.88 -14.47
CA ALA A 207 -0.98 1.45 -13.41
C ALA A 207 -0.81 -0.08 -13.37
N ALA A 208 -1.90 -0.85 -13.48
CA ALA A 208 -1.83 -2.31 -13.65
C ALA A 208 -1.00 -2.69 -14.87
N THR A 209 -1.24 -2.01 -15.99
CA THR A 209 -0.55 -2.28 -17.25
C THR A 209 0.95 -2.01 -17.13
N ASN A 210 1.33 -0.95 -16.40
CA ASN A 210 2.72 -0.65 -16.07
C ASN A 210 3.36 -1.72 -15.18
N SER A 211 2.64 -2.28 -14.23
CA SER A 211 3.19 -3.38 -13.42
C SER A 211 3.29 -4.69 -14.17
N VAL A 212 2.49 -4.92 -15.22
CA VAL A 212 2.54 -6.17 -16.01
C VAL A 212 3.54 -6.09 -17.16
N ARG A 213 3.43 -5.08 -18.04
CA ARG A 213 4.21 -5.00 -19.28
C ARG A 213 5.62 -4.47 -19.08
N HIS A 214 5.84 -3.80 -17.96
CA HIS A 214 6.85 -2.77 -17.87
C HIS A 214 7.73 -2.89 -16.63
N ALA A 215 7.30 -3.64 -15.61
CA ALA A 215 8.07 -3.89 -14.41
C ALA A 215 8.95 -5.15 -14.50
N TYR A 216 8.73 -6.02 -15.48
CA TYR A 216 9.43 -7.30 -15.67
C TYR A 216 10.01 -7.36 -17.08
N LEU A 217 11.29 -6.97 -17.25
CA LEU A 217 11.97 -6.98 -18.56
C LEU A 217 12.80 -8.26 -18.70
N GLU A 218 12.53 -9.06 -19.73
CA GLU A 218 13.31 -10.27 -20.02
C GLU A 218 14.79 -9.94 -20.23
N GLY A 219 15.68 -10.75 -19.66
CA GLY A 219 17.13 -10.62 -19.83
C GLY A 219 17.82 -9.60 -18.91
N HIS A 220 17.10 -8.94 -18.00
CA HIS A 220 17.69 -8.10 -16.96
C HIS A 220 17.85 -8.85 -15.64
N ASP A 221 18.97 -8.63 -14.94
CA ASP A 221 19.27 -9.27 -13.67
C ASP A 221 18.41 -8.65 -12.56
N HIS A 222 17.49 -9.42 -12.01
CA HIS A 222 16.75 -9.01 -10.82
C HIS A 222 17.56 -9.40 -9.59
N SER A 223 17.75 -8.45 -8.67
CA SER A 223 18.40 -8.71 -7.38
C SER A 223 17.67 -9.76 -6.52
N MET A 224 16.41 -10.04 -6.81
CA MET A 224 15.53 -10.90 -6.04
C MET A 224 14.54 -11.69 -6.92
N PRO A 225 14.14 -12.92 -6.54
CA PRO A 225 13.10 -13.65 -7.26
C PRO A 225 11.76 -12.88 -7.25
N TRP A 226 11.07 -12.84 -8.40
CA TRP A 226 9.81 -12.10 -8.56
C TRP A 226 8.65 -13.01 -8.97
N ILE A 227 7.42 -12.55 -8.74
CA ILE A 227 6.21 -13.20 -9.28
C ILE A 227 5.79 -12.42 -10.52
N ASP A 228 5.83 -13.11 -11.64
CA ASP A 228 5.66 -12.55 -12.97
C ASP A 228 4.29 -11.87 -13.14
N GLY A 229 4.31 -10.58 -13.50
CA GLY A 229 3.11 -9.77 -13.71
C GLY A 229 2.21 -9.60 -12.47
N LYS A 230 2.73 -9.83 -11.26
CA LYS A 230 1.95 -9.77 -10.02
C LYS A 230 1.84 -8.35 -9.47
N TRP A 231 0.65 -8.01 -8.99
CA TRP A 231 0.35 -6.74 -8.31
C TRP A 231 -0.60 -6.96 -7.13
N TRP A 232 -0.61 -6.00 -6.21
CA TRP A 232 -1.50 -5.94 -5.05
C TRP A 232 -2.14 -4.55 -4.92
N MET A 233 -3.39 -4.50 -4.47
CA MET A 233 -4.08 -3.26 -4.19
C MET A 233 -4.93 -3.37 -2.92
N THR A 234 -5.02 -2.29 -2.18
CA THR A 234 -5.99 -2.11 -1.10
C THR A 234 -6.36 -0.64 -0.97
N GLY A 235 -7.28 -0.33 -0.06
CA GLY A 235 -7.69 1.04 0.19
C GLY A 235 -8.90 1.13 1.08
N PHE A 236 -9.34 2.35 1.32
CA PHE A 236 -10.59 2.63 2.01
C PHE A 236 -11.24 3.90 1.51
N ARG A 237 -12.56 3.98 1.68
CA ARG A 237 -13.39 5.15 1.39
C ARG A 237 -14.10 5.57 2.66
N ASP A 238 -14.03 6.85 2.96
CA ASP A 238 -14.83 7.49 3.99
C ASP A 238 -15.86 8.40 3.33
N THR A 239 -17.12 7.98 3.41
CA THR A 239 -18.22 8.68 2.74
C THR A 239 -18.60 9.98 3.44
N VAL A 240 -18.44 10.05 4.76
CA VAL A 240 -18.78 11.24 5.57
C VAL A 240 -17.82 12.39 5.30
N ASN A 241 -16.52 12.10 5.27
CA ASN A 241 -15.48 13.11 5.06
C ASN A 241 -15.06 13.22 3.59
N LYS A 242 -15.71 12.47 2.70
CA LYS A 242 -15.47 12.44 1.25
C LYS A 242 -14.01 12.16 0.89
N ARG A 243 -13.43 11.13 1.51
CA ARG A 243 -12.02 10.76 1.36
C ARG A 243 -11.85 9.37 0.80
N VAL A 244 -10.86 9.19 -0.06
CA VAL A 244 -10.46 7.88 -0.56
C VAL A 244 -8.95 7.74 -0.44
N VAL A 245 -8.51 6.60 0.05
CA VAL A 245 -7.10 6.17 0.02
C VAL A 245 -7.02 4.90 -0.80
N MET A 246 -6.14 4.90 -1.79
CA MET A 246 -5.75 3.72 -2.54
C MET A 246 -4.26 3.48 -2.36
N VAL A 247 -3.88 2.23 -2.17
CA VAL A 247 -2.49 1.80 -2.19
C VAL A 247 -2.35 0.69 -3.21
N PHE A 248 -1.40 0.87 -4.11
CA PHE A 248 -1.06 -0.08 -5.16
C PHE A 248 0.42 -0.46 -5.07
N TYR A 249 0.73 -1.73 -5.26
CA TYR A 249 2.08 -2.23 -5.16
C TYR A 249 2.38 -3.31 -6.19
N ASP A 250 3.55 -3.23 -6.83
CA ASP A 250 4.17 -4.33 -7.55
C ASP A 250 5.58 -4.60 -7.03
N LEU A 251 6.07 -5.81 -7.26
CA LEU A 251 7.41 -6.28 -6.88
C LEU A 251 8.29 -6.51 -8.12
N GLY A 252 8.16 -5.65 -9.14
CA GLY A 252 9.05 -5.67 -10.31
C GLY A 252 10.36 -4.90 -10.11
N LEU A 253 11.00 -4.51 -11.21
CA LEU A 253 12.29 -3.79 -11.22
C LEU A 253 12.20 -2.37 -10.65
N GLY A 254 11.00 -1.76 -10.66
CA GLY A 254 10.79 -0.39 -10.22
C GLY A 254 11.10 0.67 -11.29
N ILE A 255 10.61 1.89 -11.05
CA ILE A 255 10.77 3.03 -11.97
C ILE A 255 12.26 3.38 -12.19
N PRO A 256 13.12 3.47 -11.15
CA PRO A 256 14.51 3.85 -11.32
C PRO A 256 15.32 2.93 -12.23
N GLN A 257 14.99 1.63 -12.26
CA GLN A 257 15.69 0.66 -13.09
C GLN A 257 15.10 0.58 -14.51
N THR A 258 13.78 0.74 -14.64
CA THR A 258 13.08 0.56 -15.93
C THR A 258 13.12 1.80 -16.83
N LEU A 259 13.10 3.00 -16.25
CA LEU A 259 13.06 4.25 -17.02
C LEU A 259 14.35 4.52 -17.82
N PRO A 260 15.57 4.31 -17.26
CA PRO A 260 16.81 4.50 -18.02
C PRO A 260 16.93 3.57 -19.23
N ILE A 261 16.53 2.29 -19.07
CA ILE A 261 16.54 1.29 -20.13
C ILE A 261 15.66 1.72 -21.30
N ARG A 262 14.47 2.25 -21.01
CA ARG A 262 13.53 2.68 -22.06
C ARG A 262 13.99 3.90 -22.84
N TRP A 263 14.73 4.78 -22.20
CA TRP A 263 15.06 6.10 -22.74
C TRP A 263 16.56 6.25 -22.94
N GLU A 264 17.26 5.15 -23.21
CA GLU A 264 18.73 5.09 -23.29
C GLU A 264 19.32 6.20 -24.18
N ASN A 265 18.66 6.53 -25.30
CA ASN A 265 19.09 7.59 -26.21
C ASN A 265 18.83 9.01 -25.66
N PHE A 266 17.77 9.22 -24.86
CA PHE A 266 17.47 10.51 -24.24
C PHE A 266 18.43 10.81 -23.08
N TRP A 267 18.82 9.79 -22.31
CA TRP A 267 19.73 9.95 -21.17
C TRP A 267 21.17 10.21 -21.58
N LYS A 268 21.63 9.61 -22.69
CA LYS A 268 22.98 9.85 -23.25
C LYS A 268 23.21 11.33 -23.61
N ASP A 269 22.14 12.04 -23.98
CA ASP A 269 22.21 13.44 -24.43
C ASP A 269 21.92 14.45 -23.31
N LEU A 270 21.16 14.07 -22.27
CA LEU A 270 20.65 15.04 -21.29
C LEU A 270 21.53 15.20 -20.03
N LEU A 271 22.36 14.23 -19.64
CA LEU A 271 23.06 14.31 -18.36
C LEU A 271 24.50 13.76 -18.39
N ASN A 272 25.47 14.62 -18.06
CA ASN A 272 26.81 14.25 -17.58
C ASN A 272 26.79 13.72 -16.12
N ILE A 273 25.60 13.43 -15.55
CA ILE A 273 25.40 13.05 -14.15
C ILE A 273 24.37 11.91 -14.10
N THR A 274 24.68 10.84 -13.38
CA THR A 274 23.70 9.77 -13.12
C THR A 274 22.66 10.25 -12.12
N PRO A 275 21.37 10.40 -12.49
CA PRO A 275 20.34 10.85 -11.56
C PRO A 275 20.12 9.82 -10.45
N ASN A 276 19.76 10.29 -9.26
CA ASN A 276 19.35 9.41 -8.17
C ASN A 276 17.91 8.90 -8.37
N ASP A 277 17.53 7.83 -7.67
CA ASP A 277 16.21 7.20 -7.82
C ASP A 277 15.02 8.18 -7.69
N ALA A 278 15.10 9.16 -6.78
CA ALA A 278 14.03 10.14 -6.58
C ALA A 278 13.90 11.10 -7.78
N GLU A 279 15.03 11.48 -8.39
CA GLU A 279 15.07 12.28 -9.61
C GLU A 279 14.54 11.49 -10.82
N VAL A 280 14.86 10.20 -10.92
CA VAL A 280 14.31 9.33 -11.98
C VAL A 280 12.80 9.21 -11.87
N ILE A 281 12.26 9.04 -10.65
CA ILE A 281 10.81 9.02 -10.44
C ILE A 281 10.17 10.35 -10.83
N LYS A 282 10.78 11.49 -10.44
CA LYS A 282 10.29 12.81 -10.84
C LYS A 282 10.27 12.99 -12.35
N LEU A 283 11.31 12.54 -13.05
CA LEU A 283 11.35 12.60 -14.51
C LEU A 283 10.26 11.72 -15.14
N ALA A 284 9.94 10.56 -14.54
CA ALA A 284 8.78 9.75 -14.95
C ALA A 284 7.44 10.52 -14.85
N MET A 285 7.32 11.46 -13.91
CA MET A 285 6.14 12.32 -13.76
C MET A 285 6.06 13.43 -14.81
N GLU A 286 7.21 13.91 -15.29
CA GLU A 286 7.30 15.06 -16.20
C GLU A 286 7.21 14.69 -17.68
N VAL A 287 7.58 13.46 -18.05
CA VAL A 287 7.57 13.06 -19.46
C VAL A 287 6.15 12.88 -19.99
N ARG A 288 5.79 13.75 -20.93
CA ARG A 288 4.46 13.83 -21.59
C ARG A 288 4.43 13.41 -23.07
N ARG A 289 5.47 12.82 -23.65
CA ARG A 289 5.50 12.43 -25.09
C ARG A 289 5.22 10.92 -25.27
N SER A 290 4.46 10.43 -26.25
CA SER A 290 3.75 11.01 -27.41
C SER A 290 2.67 10.02 -27.88
N ARG A 291 1.76 10.49 -28.74
CA ARG A 291 0.59 9.85 -29.40
C ARG A 291 0.78 8.48 -30.09
N THR A 292 1.90 7.81 -29.89
CA THR A 292 2.20 6.47 -30.37
C THR A 292 2.61 5.65 -29.15
N ASP A 293 1.78 4.65 -28.81
CA ASP A 293 2.00 3.58 -27.83
C ASP A 293 3.30 3.65 -27.01
N ILE A 294 3.17 3.72 -25.68
CA ILE A 294 4.00 3.08 -24.63
C ILE A 294 3.87 3.89 -23.31
N GLY A 295 2.86 3.56 -22.49
CA GLY A 295 2.98 3.40 -21.03
C GLY A 295 3.42 4.54 -20.11
N GLY A 296 3.28 5.82 -20.49
CA GLY A 296 3.72 6.97 -19.66
C GLY A 296 2.60 7.82 -19.03
N TYR A 297 1.33 7.57 -19.38
CA TYR A 297 0.24 8.49 -19.03
C TYR A 297 -0.29 8.31 -17.59
N GLY A 298 -0.15 7.12 -17.01
CA GLY A 298 -0.84 6.76 -15.77
C GLY A 298 -0.44 7.57 -14.54
N LEU A 299 0.86 7.79 -14.32
CA LEU A 299 1.35 8.46 -13.10
C LEU A 299 1.04 9.97 -13.12
N ASN A 300 1.30 10.64 -14.24
CA ASN A 300 0.92 12.05 -14.38
C ASN A 300 -0.61 12.23 -14.41
N ASP A 301 -1.38 11.28 -14.94
CA ASP A 301 -2.84 11.31 -14.83
C ASP A 301 -3.33 11.17 -13.37
N MET A 302 -2.68 10.35 -12.53
CA MET A 302 -3.00 10.30 -11.08
C MET A 302 -2.82 11.67 -10.42
N LYS A 303 -1.74 12.38 -10.77
CA LYS A 303 -1.48 13.73 -10.29
C LYS A 303 -2.54 14.72 -10.81
N ASN A 304 -2.82 14.69 -12.12
CA ASN A 304 -3.84 15.56 -12.74
C ASN A 304 -5.21 15.39 -12.06
N VAL A 305 -5.59 14.18 -11.67
CA VAL A 305 -6.85 13.95 -10.93
C VAL A 305 -6.87 14.67 -9.58
N VAL A 306 -5.75 14.70 -8.84
CA VAL A 306 -5.67 15.49 -7.60
C VAL A 306 -5.74 16.98 -7.91
N GLN A 307 -5.04 17.43 -8.95
CA GLN A 307 -4.99 18.82 -9.40
C GLN A 307 -6.35 19.36 -9.86
N GLU A 308 -7.07 18.60 -10.69
CA GLU A 308 -8.23 19.10 -11.41
C GLU A 308 -9.56 18.76 -10.73
N HIS A 309 -9.62 17.70 -9.91
CA HIS A 309 -10.90 17.15 -9.41
C HIS A 309 -10.99 17.02 -7.89
N CYS A 310 -9.96 17.42 -7.14
CA CYS A 310 -9.93 17.32 -5.69
C CYS A 310 -9.65 18.68 -5.04
N LYS A 311 -10.26 18.96 -3.89
CA LYS A 311 -9.89 20.15 -3.09
C LYS A 311 -8.56 19.97 -2.37
N GLY A 312 -8.19 18.73 -2.09
CA GLY A 312 -6.88 18.36 -1.60
C GLY A 312 -6.56 16.91 -1.89
N GLY A 313 -5.31 16.51 -1.66
CA GLY A 313 -4.89 15.15 -1.90
C GLY A 313 -3.38 14.98 -1.84
N VAL A 314 -2.95 13.73 -1.90
CA VAL A 314 -1.54 13.35 -1.94
C VAL A 314 -1.38 12.21 -2.94
N LEU A 315 -0.38 12.33 -3.81
CA LEU A 315 0.16 11.21 -4.59
C LEU A 315 1.60 11.00 -4.15
N GLN A 316 1.90 9.81 -3.62
CA GLN A 316 3.24 9.44 -3.20
C GLN A 316 3.67 8.17 -3.95
N ILE A 317 4.89 8.18 -4.48
CA ILE A 317 5.49 7.06 -5.22
C ILE A 317 6.81 6.71 -4.57
N LEU A 318 6.96 5.46 -4.14
CA LEU A 318 8.19 4.92 -3.59
C LEU A 318 8.70 3.82 -4.53
N SER A 319 9.95 3.92 -4.97
CA SER A 319 10.57 2.90 -5.82
C SER A 319 12.09 2.97 -5.66
N GLY A 320 12.75 1.82 -5.49
CA GLY A 320 14.17 1.76 -5.20
C GLY A 320 14.51 2.48 -3.89
N LYS A 321 15.41 3.45 -3.94
CA LYS A 321 15.74 4.36 -2.83
C LYS A 321 15.10 5.75 -3.00
N GLY A 322 14.17 5.91 -3.92
CA GLY A 322 13.54 7.18 -4.23
C GLY A 322 12.11 7.30 -3.69
N CYS A 323 11.75 8.52 -3.30
CA CYS A 323 10.39 8.93 -3.00
C CYS A 323 10.06 10.21 -3.78
N TYR A 324 8.95 10.20 -4.51
CA TYR A 324 8.30 11.39 -5.07
C TYR A 324 6.98 11.61 -4.35
N GLN A 325 6.67 12.86 -4.02
CA GLN A 325 5.37 13.24 -3.46
C GLN A 325 4.85 14.51 -4.13
N TYR A 326 3.59 14.44 -4.57
CA TYR A 326 2.76 15.58 -4.91
C TYR A 326 1.69 15.74 -3.85
N SER A 327 1.43 16.97 -3.41
CA SER A 327 0.36 17.29 -2.45
C SER A 327 -0.39 18.55 -2.84
N LYS A 328 -1.70 18.55 -2.58
CA LYS A 328 -2.60 19.70 -2.76
C LYS A 328 -3.36 19.96 -1.48
N SER A 329 -3.41 21.22 -1.08
CA SER A 329 -4.20 21.69 0.06
C SER A 329 -4.69 23.12 -0.16
N ALA A 330 -5.34 23.72 0.85
CA ALA A 330 -5.79 25.11 0.78
C ALA A 330 -4.62 26.10 0.66
N GLU A 331 -3.44 25.71 1.14
CA GLU A 331 -2.20 26.49 1.09
C GLU A 331 -1.52 26.46 -0.29
N GLY A 332 -1.96 25.57 -1.19
CA GLY A 332 -1.43 25.44 -2.55
C GLY A 332 -1.03 24.02 -2.92
N GLU A 333 -0.19 23.91 -3.95
CA GLU A 333 0.33 22.66 -4.47
C GLU A 333 1.84 22.57 -4.21
N PHE A 334 2.30 21.40 -3.75
CA PHE A 334 3.71 21.16 -3.44
C PHE A 334 4.18 19.85 -4.05
N GLU A 335 5.37 19.88 -4.62
CA GLU A 335 6.09 18.72 -5.12
C GLU A 335 7.43 18.59 -4.42
N GLU A 336 7.72 17.38 -3.95
CA GLU A 336 8.97 17.07 -3.27
C GLU A 336 9.50 15.71 -3.69
N THR A 337 10.82 15.58 -3.60
CA THR A 337 11.57 14.36 -3.85
C THR A 337 12.52 14.14 -2.69
N SER A 338 12.68 12.89 -2.27
CA SER A 338 13.59 12.54 -1.18
C SER A 338 14.16 11.14 -1.34
N SER A 339 15.31 10.91 -0.72
CA SER A 339 15.91 9.57 -0.64
C SER A 339 15.34 8.79 0.54
N LEU A 340 15.10 7.50 0.31
CA LEU A 340 14.66 6.57 1.34
C LEU A 340 15.86 6.06 2.16
N PRO A 341 15.67 5.74 3.45
CA PRO A 341 16.73 5.17 4.30
C PRO A 341 17.08 3.72 3.93
N GLY A 342 16.28 3.08 3.08
CA GLY A 342 16.48 1.72 2.60
C GLY A 342 15.88 1.53 1.21
N HIS A 343 16.06 0.34 0.65
CA HIS A 343 15.50 -0.03 -0.65
C HIS A 343 14.08 -0.59 -0.52
N ILE A 344 13.15 -0.06 -1.31
CA ILE A 344 11.85 -0.68 -1.57
C ILE A 344 11.90 -1.42 -2.91
N GLU A 345 11.51 -2.69 -2.91
CA GLU A 345 11.40 -3.48 -4.15
C GLU A 345 10.21 -3.00 -4.98
N GLY A 346 10.35 -2.98 -6.31
CA GLY A 346 9.28 -2.59 -7.23
C GLY A 346 8.80 -1.15 -7.08
N THR A 347 7.49 -0.94 -7.26
CA THR A 347 6.87 0.39 -7.22
C THR A 347 5.65 0.38 -6.31
N LEU A 348 5.67 1.22 -5.27
CA LEU A 348 4.54 1.48 -4.39
C LEU A 348 3.94 2.84 -4.69
N ILE A 349 2.63 2.89 -4.87
CA ILE A 349 1.86 4.11 -5.09
C ILE A 349 0.84 4.25 -3.97
N ILE A 350 0.87 5.39 -3.28
CA ILE A 350 -0.10 5.79 -2.27
C ILE A 350 -0.86 6.99 -2.81
N TRP A 351 -2.17 6.88 -2.90
CA TRP A 351 -3.02 7.90 -3.52
C TRP A 351 -4.18 8.27 -2.61
N TYR A 352 -4.12 9.49 -2.09
CA TYR A 352 -5.10 10.10 -1.20
C TYR A 352 -5.87 11.19 -1.92
N LEU A 353 -7.19 11.08 -1.91
CA LEU A 353 -8.12 12.02 -2.53
C LEU A 353 -9.00 12.61 -1.43
N ASP A 354 -8.97 13.94 -1.28
CA ASP A 354 -9.79 14.68 -0.31
C ASP A 354 -10.84 15.53 -1.03
N ASN A 355 -12.09 15.33 -0.63
CA ASN A 355 -13.26 16.09 -1.08
C ASN A 355 -13.33 16.21 -2.62
N PHE A 356 -13.29 15.06 -3.29
CA PHE A 356 -13.34 15.00 -4.75
C PHE A 356 -14.76 15.25 -5.28
N GLU A 357 -14.86 15.92 -6.44
CA GLU A 357 -16.10 16.44 -7.04
C GLU A 357 -17.13 15.34 -7.39
N GLY A 358 -16.70 14.09 -7.50
CA GLY A 358 -17.56 12.93 -7.80
C GLY A 358 -18.50 12.48 -6.66
N MET A 359 -18.45 13.08 -5.46
CA MET A 359 -19.33 12.77 -4.32
C MET A 359 -20.50 13.76 -4.14
N GLU A 360 -20.84 14.58 -5.13
CA GLU A 360 -21.87 15.63 -4.98
C GLU A 360 -23.33 15.18 -5.14
N HIS A 361 -23.62 13.90 -5.40
CA HIS A 361 -25.01 13.48 -5.68
C HIS A 361 -25.89 13.15 -4.46
N GLU A 362 -25.46 13.42 -3.21
CA GLU A 362 -26.21 12.91 -2.06
C GLU A 362 -27.22 13.86 -1.38
N HIS A 363 -27.48 15.10 -1.81
CA HIS A 363 -28.40 15.96 -1.01
C HIS A 363 -29.40 16.86 -1.76
N LYS A 364 -29.82 16.51 -2.97
CA LYS A 364 -31.03 17.11 -3.56
C LYS A 364 -31.94 16.05 -4.18
N ARG A 365 -32.70 15.36 -3.32
CA ARG A 365 -34.06 14.94 -3.71
C ARG A 365 -35.05 15.62 -2.79
N ASP A 366 -35.81 16.48 -3.45
CA ASP A 366 -36.93 17.29 -2.98
C ASP A 366 -37.82 16.57 -1.96
N LYS A 367 -37.92 17.16 -0.77
CA LYS A 367 -39.19 17.20 -0.03
C LYS A 367 -39.87 18.54 -0.31
N ARG A 368 -40.30 18.74 -1.55
CA ARG A 368 -41.32 19.72 -1.93
C ARG A 368 -42.09 19.21 -3.14
N ARG A 369 -43.13 18.42 -2.87
CA ARG A 369 -44.50 18.65 -3.35
C ARG A 369 -45.44 17.64 -2.71
#